data_AF-A0A8S2VTW5-F1
#
_entry.id   AF-A0A8S2VTW5-F1
#
_cell.length_a   1.000
_cell.length_b   1.000
_cell.length_c   1.000
_cell.angle_alpha   90.00
_cell.angle_beta   90.00
_cell.angle_gamma   90.00
#
_symmetry.space_group_name_H-M   'P 1'
#
loop_
_entity.id
_entity.type
_entity.pdbx_description
1 polymer ?
#
loop_
_entity_poly.entity_id
_entity_poly.type
_entity_poly.pdbx_seq_one_letter_code
_entity_poly.pdbx_strand_id
1 'polypeptide(L)'
;WGDQSLNRVLNSTLQSESQTALKSWLSFLQLFNAALGKLSTVHNTIWRGLTIDVVEKLNENEDLILCSIISCSSSSTVIEHLLDDKSILCSIKS
;
A
#
# COMPACT_ATOMS: atom_id res chain seq x y z
N TRP A 1 3.32 -2.12 14.62
CA TRP A 1 4.19 -1.24 13.81
C TRP A 1 4.16 0.15 14.43
N GLY A 2 5.33 0.78 14.67
CA GLY A 2 5.39 2.06 15.37
C GLY A 2 4.68 3.19 14.63
N ASP A 3 4.01 4.07 15.36
CA ASP A 3 3.18 5.17 14.83
C ASP A 3 3.95 6.17 13.94
N GLN A 4 5.29 6.13 13.96
CA GLN A 4 6.18 7.07 13.28
C GLN A 4 7.03 6.43 12.16
N SER A 5 6.65 5.25 11.65
CA SER A 5 7.40 4.65 10.53
C SER A 5 7.26 5.46 9.24
N LEU A 6 8.33 5.49 8.42
CA LEU A 6 8.36 6.19 7.14
C LEU A 6 7.17 5.82 6.24
N ASN A 7 6.88 4.52 6.12
CA ASN A 7 5.76 4.03 5.31
C ASN A 7 4.42 4.61 5.78
N ARG A 8 4.19 4.63 7.11
CA ARG A 8 2.94 5.16 7.68
C ARG A 8 2.80 6.66 7.46
N VAL A 9 3.83 7.44 7.79
CA VAL A 9 3.79 8.91 7.66
C VAL A 9 3.60 9.31 6.19
N LEU A 10 4.33 8.67 5.27
CA LEU A 10 4.22 8.95 3.84
C LEU A 10 2.85 8.55 3.30
N ASN A 11 2.36 7.36 3.63
CA ASN A 11 1.04 6.90 3.16
C ASN A 11 -0.09 7.76 3.71
N SER A 12 -0.04 8.17 4.99
CA SER A 12 -1.00 9.12 5.55
C SER A 12 -0.92 10.50 4.86
N THR A 13 0.28 10.95 4.49
CA THR A 13 0.43 12.20 3.73
C THR A 13 -0.17 12.09 2.33
N LEU A 14 0.06 10.97 1.62
CA LEU A 14 -0.52 10.70 0.30
C LEU A 14 -2.05 10.64 0.35
N GLN A 15 -2.61 9.97 1.35
CA GLN A 15 -4.06 9.87 1.57
C GLN A 15 -4.71 11.19 1.99
N SER A 16 -3.94 12.15 2.54
CA SER A 16 -4.48 13.45 2.95
C SER A 16 -4.81 14.39 1.79
N GLU A 17 -4.34 14.07 0.57
CA GLU A 17 -4.45 14.91 -0.65
C GLU A 17 -3.93 16.36 -0.48
N SER A 18 -3.21 16.64 0.61
CA SER A 18 -2.68 17.96 0.90
C SER A 18 -1.43 18.23 0.05
N GLN A 19 -1.60 19.05 -0.99
CA GLN A 19 -0.50 19.47 -1.85
C GLN A 19 0.65 20.11 -1.05
N THR A 20 0.33 20.87 0.00
CA THR A 20 1.33 21.52 0.85
C THR A 20 2.13 20.50 1.64
N ALA A 21 1.49 19.47 2.21
CA ALA A 21 2.19 18.41 2.94
C ALA A 21 3.03 17.54 1.99
N LEU A 22 2.54 17.31 0.76
CA LEU A 22 3.22 16.48 -0.23
C LEU A 22 4.50 17.11 -0.79
N LYS A 23 4.61 18.46 -0.81
CA LYS A 23 5.80 19.17 -1.31
C LYS A 23 7.10 18.68 -0.67
N SER A 24 7.08 18.41 0.64
CA SER A 24 8.26 17.93 1.37
C SER A 24 8.70 16.52 0.96
N TRP A 25 7.82 15.74 0.33
CA TRP A 25 8.06 14.36 -0.10
C TRP A 25 8.42 14.22 -1.57
N LEU A 26 8.32 15.28 -2.39
CA LEU A 26 8.50 15.19 -3.84
C LEU A 26 9.85 14.58 -4.25
N SER A 27 10.95 15.06 -3.69
CA SER A 27 12.28 14.53 -4.00
C SER A 27 12.42 13.06 -3.63
N PHE A 28 11.84 12.65 -2.50
CA PHE A 28 11.82 11.26 -2.08
C PHE A 28 10.98 10.40 -3.04
N LEU A 29 9.79 10.84 -3.41
CA LEU A 29 8.90 10.12 -4.32
C LEU A 29 9.52 9.96 -5.71
N GLN A 30 10.21 10.98 -6.21
CA GLN A 30 10.95 10.89 -7.48
C GLN A 30 12.06 9.84 -7.40
N LEU A 31 12.86 9.86 -6.34
CA LEU A 31 13.92 8.87 -6.13
C LEU A 31 13.34 7.46 -5.97
N PHE A 32 12.28 7.31 -5.19
CA PHE A 32 11.61 6.02 -4.95
C PHE A 32 11.04 5.45 -6.26
N ASN A 33 10.37 6.27 -7.07
CA ASN A 33 9.84 5.86 -8.37
C ASN A 33 10.97 5.47 -9.35
N ALA A 34 12.07 6.23 -9.37
CA ALA A 34 13.24 5.88 -10.18
C ALA A 34 13.91 4.58 -9.73
N ALA A 35 13.89 4.28 -8.43
CA ALA A 35 14.38 3.03 -7.88
C ALA A 35 13.46 1.85 -8.25
N LEU A 36 12.14 2.02 -8.12
CA LEU A 36 11.16 1.01 -8.54
C LEU A 36 11.31 0.64 -10.02
N GLY A 37 11.53 1.63 -10.90
CA GLY A 37 11.76 1.40 -12.33
C GLY A 37 13.05 0.62 -12.66
N LYS A 38 13.96 0.44 -11.70
CA LYS A 38 15.17 -0.37 -11.85
C LYS A 38 15.03 -1.79 -11.28
N LEU A 39 13.98 -2.06 -10.51
CA LEU A 39 13.74 -3.38 -9.93
C LEU A 39 13.04 -4.29 -10.94
N SER A 40 13.22 -5.60 -10.79
CA SER A 40 12.51 -6.59 -11.61
C SER A 40 11.02 -6.58 -11.28
N THR A 41 10.18 -6.56 -12.31
CA THR A 41 8.74 -6.83 -12.17
C THR A 41 8.52 -8.29 -11.81
N VAL A 42 7.63 -8.56 -10.85
CA VAL A 42 7.26 -9.90 -10.42
C VAL A 42 5.81 -10.16 -10.81
N HIS A 43 5.59 -11.13 -11.69
CA HIS A 43 4.25 -11.58 -12.11
C HIS A 43 3.84 -12.84 -11.32
N ASN A 44 3.42 -12.65 -10.08
CA ASN A 44 2.89 -13.72 -9.26
C ASN A 44 1.70 -13.23 -8.43
N THR A 45 1.00 -14.16 -7.80
CA THR A 45 0.03 -13.81 -6.77
C THR A 45 0.78 -13.21 -5.59
N ILE A 46 0.51 -11.94 -5.30
CA ILE A 46 0.98 -11.25 -4.12
C ILE A 46 -0.16 -11.09 -3.12
N TRP A 47 0.20 -10.96 -1.85
CA TRP A 47 -0.70 -10.91 -0.72
C TRP A 47 -0.59 -9.58 -0.02
N ARG A 48 -1.74 -9.02 0.40
CA ARG A 48 -1.82 -7.76 1.11
C ARG A 48 -2.93 -7.81 2.15
N GLY A 49 -2.68 -7.18 3.29
CA GLY A 49 -3.72 -6.86 4.26
C GLY A 49 -4.46 -5.59 3.85
N LEU A 50 -5.79 -5.64 3.83
CA LEU A 50 -6.65 -4.46 3.67
C LEU A 50 -7.56 -4.34 4.90
N THR A 51 -7.88 -3.12 5.30
CA THR A 51 -8.86 -2.89 6.36
C THR A 51 -10.26 -3.22 5.85
N ILE A 52 -11.12 -3.78 6.72
CA ILE A 52 -12.46 -4.25 6.36
C ILE A 52 -13.30 -3.13 5.73
N ASP A 53 -13.17 -1.89 6.22
CA ASP A 53 -13.90 -0.72 5.73
C ASP A 53 -13.58 -0.34 4.28
N VAL A 54 -12.38 -0.69 3.80
CA VAL A 54 -12.00 -0.53 2.39
C VAL A 54 -12.69 -1.59 1.53
N VAL A 55 -12.83 -2.80 2.07
CA VAL A 55 -13.38 -3.95 1.35
C VAL A 55 -14.89 -3.90 1.26
N GLU A 56 -15.56 -3.43 2.31
CA GLU A 56 -17.01 -3.18 2.29
C GLU A 56 -17.43 -2.17 1.21
N LYS A 57 -16.49 -1.36 0.73
CA LYS A 57 -16.71 -0.38 -0.35
C LYS A 57 -16.37 -0.93 -1.73
N LEU A 58 -15.85 -2.15 -1.84
CA LEU A 58 -15.56 -2.79 -3.12
C LEU A 58 -16.86 -3.38 -3.68
N ASN A 59 -17.34 -2.80 -4.78
CA ASN A 59 -18.34 -3.48 -5.60
C ASN A 59 -17.66 -4.46 -6.55
N GLU A 60 -18.35 -5.56 -6.87
CA GLU A 60 -17.89 -6.48 -7.90
C GLU A 60 -17.69 -5.74 -9.23
N ASN A 61 -16.49 -5.86 -9.81
CA ASN A 61 -16.05 -5.22 -11.05
C ASN A 61 -15.72 -3.72 -10.96
N GLU A 62 -15.49 -3.16 -9.77
CA GLU A 62 -14.94 -1.81 -9.63
C GLU A 62 -13.43 -1.82 -9.37
N ASP A 63 -12.74 -0.85 -9.98
CA ASP A 63 -11.32 -0.61 -9.73
C ASP A 63 -11.13 0.10 -8.38
N LEU A 64 -10.32 -0.49 -7.52
CA LEU A 64 -9.89 0.14 -6.27
C LEU A 64 -8.67 1.03 -6.53
N ILE A 65 -8.86 2.34 -6.43
CA ILE A 65 -7.75 3.30 -6.46
C ILE A 65 -7.26 3.53 -5.03
N LEU A 66 -6.03 3.11 -4.75
CA LEU A 66 -5.38 3.37 -3.47
C LEU A 66 -4.32 4.47 -3.62
N CYS A 67 -4.61 5.65 -3.05
CA CYS A 67 -3.71 6.81 -3.04
C CYS A 67 -2.58 6.64 -1.99
N SER A 68 -1.79 5.56 -2.09
CA SER A 68 -0.68 5.25 -1.18
C SER A 68 0.31 4.27 -1.81
N ILE A 69 1.51 4.15 -1.23
CA ILE A 69 2.47 3.10 -1.62
C ILE A 69 1.96 1.76 -1.10
N ILE A 70 1.71 0.84 -2.02
CA ILE A 70 1.17 -0.48 -1.74
C ILE A 70 2.31 -1.45 -1.47
N SER A 71 2.38 -1.90 -0.21
CA SER A 71 3.31 -2.94 0.22
C SER A 71 2.60 -4.30 0.24
N CYS A 72 3.22 -5.31 -0.37
CA CYS A 72 2.69 -6.66 -0.51
C CYS A 72 3.78 -7.69 -0.22
N SER A 73 3.40 -8.95 -0.04
CA SER A 73 4.28 -10.09 0.18
C SER A 73 3.95 -11.22 -0.79
N SER A 74 4.93 -12.00 -1.20
CA SER A 74 4.68 -13.27 -1.92
C SER A 74 4.20 -14.40 -1.00
N SER A 75 4.32 -14.23 0.32
CA SER A 75 3.87 -15.17 1.35
C SER A 75 2.65 -14.63 2.09
N SER A 76 1.55 -15.37 2.07
CA SER A 76 0.34 -15.05 2.86
C SER A 76 0.62 -15.06 4.35
N THR A 77 1.43 -16.01 4.82
CA THR A 77 1.78 -16.17 6.24
C THR A 77 2.44 -14.93 6.82
N VAL A 78 3.31 -14.26 6.05
CA VAL A 78 3.92 -12.98 6.46
C VAL A 78 2.85 -11.92 6.71
N ILE A 79 1.83 -11.86 5.86
CA ILE A 79 0.75 -10.88 6.00
C ILE A 79 -0.16 -11.26 7.16
N GLU A 80 -0.53 -12.53 7.29
CA GLU A 80 -1.38 -13.05 8.37
C GLU A 80 -0.83 -12.68 9.76
N HIS A 81 0.49 -12.75 9.96
CA HIS A 81 1.13 -12.32 11.21
C HIS A 81 1.06 -10.81 11.49
N LEU A 82 0.70 -10.00 10.50
CA LEU A 82 0.60 -8.55 10.58
C LEU A 82 -0.84 -8.03 10.63
N LEU A 83 -1.84 -8.89 10.39
CA LEU A 83 -3.25 -8.51 10.42
C LEU A 83 -3.72 -8.33 11.87
N ASP A 84 -4.68 -7.43 12.03
CA ASP A 84 -5.52 -7.31 13.22
C ASP A 84 -6.94 -7.81 12.91
N ASP A 85 -7.81 -7.83 13.93
CA ASP A 85 -9.21 -8.27 13.80
C ASP A 85 -10.05 -7.41 12.83
N LYS A 86 -9.53 -6.26 12.38
CA LYS A 86 -10.19 -5.32 11.47
C LYS A 86 -9.60 -5.34 10.07
N SER A 87 -8.78 -6.35 9.78
CA SER A 87 -8.10 -6.50 8.51
C SER A 87 -8.44 -7.83 7.87
N ILE A 88 -8.43 -7.86 6.54
CA ILE A 88 -8.58 -9.08 5.76
C ILE A 88 -7.37 -9.30 4.86
N LEU A 89 -7.10 -10.57 4.57
CA LEU A 89 -6.10 -10.99 3.61
C LEU A 89 -6.68 -10.95 2.19
N CYS A 90 -6.02 -10.23 1.29
CA CYS A 90 -6.39 -10.15 -0.12
C CYS A 90 -5.26 -10.70 -1.00
N SER A 91 -5.61 -11.51 -1.99
CA SER A 91 -4.72 -11.92 -3.08
C SER A 91 -4.86 -10.95 -4.26
N ILE A 92 -3.74 -10.44 -4.77
CA ILE A 92 -3.67 -9.59 -5.95
C ILE A 92 -2.93 -10.38 -7.04
N LYS A 93 -3.57 -10.55 -8.20
CA LYS A 93 -2.94 -11.18 -9.37
C LYS A 93 -2.34 -10.08 -10.25
N SER A 94 -1.02 -10.14 -10.39
CA SER A 94 -0.21 -9.28 -11.27
C SER A 94 -0.06 -9.86 -12.68
#